data_AF-A0A7Z6UZC6-F1
#
_entry.id   AF-A0A7Z6UZC6-F1
#
_cell.length_a   1.000
_cell.length_b   1.000
_cell.length_c   1.000
_cell.angle_alpha   90.00
_cell.angle_beta   90.00
_cell.angle_gamma   90.00
#
_symmetry.space_group_name_H-M   'P 1'
#
loop_
_entity.id
_entity.type
_entity.pdbx_description
1 polymer ?
#
loop_
_entity_poly.entity_id
_entity_poly.type
_entity_poly.pdbx_seq_one_letter_code
_entity_poly.pdbx_strand_id
1 'polypeptide(L)'
;MSFETIAESNESTVVAEFHSDNERKSAYESEAELEREFIKLLEKQGYEFKKIHNEKELKDNLKEQLEKLNDHYFMPKEWDTLYSQFIANKNDDYKAKTRKIQEDPIFNLTLE
;
A
#
# COMPACT_ATOMS: atom_id res chain seq x y z
N MET A 1 -36.10 2.14 -15.54
CA MET A 1 -35.48 3.38 -16.05
C MET A 1 -34.18 2.96 -16.69
N SER A 2 -33.99 3.25 -17.97
CA SER A 2 -32.76 2.91 -18.68
C SER A 2 -31.78 4.05 -18.47
N PHE A 3 -30.60 3.74 -17.92
CA PHE A 3 -29.52 4.71 -17.79
C PHE A 3 -28.83 4.81 -19.14
N GLU A 4 -28.77 6.01 -19.70
CA GLU A 4 -28.04 6.30 -20.93
C GLU A 4 -26.60 6.63 -20.52
N THR A 5 -25.65 5.75 -20.87
CA THR A 5 -24.24 5.92 -20.51
C THR A 5 -23.65 7.11 -21.27
N ILE A 6 -23.52 8.23 -20.58
CA ILE A 6 -23.05 9.51 -21.15
C ILE A 6 -21.51 9.60 -21.18
N ALA A 7 -20.83 8.78 -20.38
CA ALA A 7 -19.37 8.59 -20.40
C ALA A 7 -18.98 7.26 -19.73
N GLU A 8 -18.14 6.47 -20.39
CA GLU A 8 -17.45 5.31 -19.81
C GLU A 8 -15.95 5.64 -19.79
N SER A 9 -15.33 5.64 -18.62
CA SER A 9 -13.90 5.84 -18.46
C SER A 9 -13.34 4.78 -17.51
N ASN A 10 -12.32 4.07 -17.98
CA ASN A 10 -11.58 3.09 -17.18
C ASN A 10 -10.78 3.72 -16.04
N GLU A 11 -10.77 5.06 -15.92
CA GLU A 11 -10.05 5.80 -14.89
C GLU A 11 -10.96 6.30 -13.75
N SER A 12 -12.29 6.12 -13.86
CA SER A 12 -13.19 6.44 -12.75
C SER A 12 -13.12 5.37 -11.67
N THR A 13 -12.82 5.76 -10.45
CA THR A 13 -12.87 4.86 -9.27
C THR A 13 -14.30 4.63 -8.78
N VAL A 14 -15.25 5.46 -9.23
CA VAL A 14 -16.68 5.28 -8.95
C VAL A 14 -17.30 4.48 -10.08
N VAL A 15 -17.77 3.28 -9.76
CA VAL A 15 -18.41 2.36 -10.69
C VAL A 15 -19.90 2.74 -10.81
N ALA A 16 -20.36 3.03 -12.03
CA ALA A 16 -21.75 3.39 -12.29
C ALA A 16 -22.71 2.20 -12.20
N GLU A 17 -22.26 1.02 -12.64
CA GLU A 17 -23.01 -0.23 -12.61
C GLU A 17 -22.10 -1.38 -12.17
N PHE A 18 -22.46 -2.05 -11.08
CA PHE A 18 -21.72 -3.19 -10.57
C PHE A 18 -22.54 -4.47 -10.76
N HIS A 19 -22.00 -5.39 -11.57
CA HIS A 19 -22.54 -6.74 -11.69
C HIS A 19 -21.92 -7.62 -10.61
N SER A 20 -22.72 -7.99 -9.61
CA SER A 20 -22.30 -8.97 -8.61
C SER A 20 -22.13 -10.32 -9.28
N ASP A 21 -20.94 -10.91 -9.17
CA ASP A 21 -20.77 -12.34 -9.43
C ASP A 21 -21.61 -13.11 -8.40
N ASN A 22 -22.57 -13.89 -8.89
CA ASN A 22 -23.61 -14.55 -8.10
C ASN A 22 -23.11 -15.83 -7.40
N GLU A 23 -21.96 -15.79 -6.73
CA GLU A 23 -21.61 -16.85 -5.76
C GLU A 23 -22.21 -16.49 -4.41
N ARG A 24 -23.49 -16.83 -4.21
CA ARG A 24 -24.08 -16.87 -2.87
C ARG A 24 -23.37 -17.96 -2.07
N LYS A 25 -22.32 -17.59 -1.33
CA LYS A 25 -21.73 -18.48 -0.32
C LYS A 25 -22.79 -18.79 0.73
N SER A 26 -23.30 -20.01 0.72
CA SER A 26 -24.45 -20.41 1.54
C SER A 26 -24.09 -20.72 3.00
N ALA A 27 -22.83 -20.50 3.40
CA ALA A 27 -22.31 -20.83 4.72
C ALA A 27 -21.43 -19.70 5.25
N TYR A 28 -21.45 -19.51 6.58
CA TYR A 28 -20.52 -18.65 7.28
C TYR A 28 -19.09 -19.21 7.12
N GLU A 29 -18.21 -18.46 6.48
CA GLU A 29 -16.79 -18.78 6.34
C GLU A 29 -16.04 -18.41 7.62
N SER A 30 -15.00 -19.16 7.94
CA SER A 30 -14.05 -18.80 8.99
C SER A 30 -13.17 -17.61 8.59
N GLU A 31 -12.61 -16.88 9.56
CA GLU A 31 -11.66 -15.79 9.29
C GLU A 31 -10.47 -16.23 8.43
N ALA A 32 -9.98 -17.45 8.65
CA ALA A 32 -8.88 -18.02 7.86
C ALA A 32 -9.29 -18.32 6.41
N GLU A 33 -10.54 -18.68 6.15
CA GLU A 33 -11.07 -18.84 4.78
C GLU A 33 -11.22 -17.49 4.09
N LEU A 34 -11.80 -16.52 4.80
CA LEU A 34 -11.97 -15.14 4.31
C LEU A 34 -10.64 -14.48 3.98
N GLU A 35 -9.63 -14.63 4.85
CA GLU A 35 -8.28 -14.09 4.63
C GLU A 35 -7.63 -14.69 3.38
N ARG A 36 -7.71 -16.02 3.20
CA ARG A 36 -7.14 -16.70 2.02
C ARG A 36 -7.78 -16.24 0.73
N GLU A 37 -9.11 -16.11 0.69
CA GLU A 37 -9.80 -15.65 -0.51
C GLU A 37 -9.54 -14.15 -0.79
N PHE A 38 -9.42 -13.34 0.26
CA PHE A 38 -9.07 -11.92 0.12
C PHE A 38 -7.66 -11.72 -0.44
N ILE A 39 -6.66 -12.47 0.05
CA ILE A 39 -5.30 -12.45 -0.50
C ILE A 39 -5.30 -12.82 -1.98
N LYS A 40 -5.99 -13.91 -2.36
CA LYS A 40 -6.10 -14.32 -3.77
C LYS A 40 -6.76 -13.26 -4.65
N LEU A 41 -7.76 -12.53 -4.12
CA LEU A 41 -8.41 -11.44 -4.85
C LEU A 41 -7.43 -10.29 -5.11
N LEU A 42 -6.66 -9.89 -4.10
CA LEU A 42 -5.65 -8.84 -4.24
C LEU A 42 -4.54 -9.27 -5.22
N GLU A 43 -4.08 -10.52 -5.16
CA GLU A 43 -3.09 -11.05 -6.11
C GLU A 43 -3.60 -10.99 -7.56
N LYS A 44 -4.87 -11.32 -7.80
CA LYS A 44 -5.51 -11.18 -9.12
C LYS A 44 -5.58 -9.73 -9.60
N GLN A 45 -5.61 -8.76 -8.69
CA GLN A 45 -5.58 -7.33 -8.98
C GLN A 45 -4.15 -6.77 -9.14
N GLY A 46 -3.12 -7.62 -9.05
CA GLY A 46 -1.72 -7.24 -9.24
C GLY A 46 -0.99 -6.83 -7.96
N TYR A 47 -1.59 -7.00 -6.78
CA TYR A 47 -0.87 -6.82 -5.52
C TYR A 47 0.05 -8.01 -5.25
N GLU A 48 1.32 -7.73 -4.95
CA GLU A 48 2.28 -8.77 -4.58
C GLU A 48 2.09 -9.22 -3.13
N PHE A 49 1.95 -10.53 -2.91
CA PHE A 49 1.97 -11.09 -1.57
C PHE A 49 3.41 -11.34 -1.09
N LYS A 50 3.87 -10.58 -0.09
CA LYS A 50 5.14 -10.81 0.60
C LYS A 50 4.94 -11.37 2.01
N LYS A 51 5.65 -12.47 2.31
CA LYS A 51 5.70 -13.06 3.66
C LYS A 51 6.72 -12.32 4.51
N ILE A 52 6.25 -11.34 5.29
CA ILE A 52 7.06 -10.54 6.22
C ILE A 52 6.64 -10.90 7.64
N HIS A 53 7.57 -11.39 8.44
CA HIS A 53 7.29 -11.92 9.79
C HIS A 53 7.96 -11.13 10.92
N ASN A 54 8.78 -10.13 10.58
CA ASN A 54 9.43 -9.28 11.57
C ASN A 54 9.63 -7.85 11.06
N GLU A 55 9.91 -6.95 12.01
CA GLU A 55 10.10 -5.53 11.73
C GLU A 55 11.29 -5.27 10.80
N LYS A 56 12.36 -6.08 10.89
CA LYS A 56 13.55 -5.91 10.05
C LYS A 56 13.20 -6.17 8.59
N GLU A 57 12.52 -7.26 8.29
CA GLU A 57 12.04 -7.58 6.93
C GLU A 57 11.12 -6.48 6.38
N LEU A 58 10.28 -5.88 7.22
CA LEU A 58 9.44 -4.75 6.81
C LEU A 58 10.26 -3.51 6.46
N LYS A 59 11.30 -3.20 7.24
CA LYS A 59 12.24 -2.08 6.96
C LYS A 59 13.02 -2.31 5.68
N ASP A 60 13.54 -3.52 5.49
CA ASP A 60 14.31 -3.89 4.30
C ASP A 60 13.42 -3.79 3.05
N ASN A 61 12.18 -4.28 3.12
CA ASN A 61 11.23 -4.13 2.01
C ASN A 61 10.90 -2.65 1.73
N LEU A 62 10.71 -1.82 2.76
CA LEU A 62 10.47 -0.39 2.58
C LEU A 62 11.65 0.29 1.88
N LYS A 63 12.88 -0.05 2.26
CA LYS A 63 14.10 0.43 1.62
C LYS A 63 14.09 0.09 0.13
N GLU A 64 13.90 -1.19 -0.22
CA GLU A 64 13.87 -1.65 -1.61
C GLU A 64 12.82 -0.92 -2.45
N GLN A 65 11.62 -0.67 -1.90
CA GLN A 65 10.57 0.04 -2.63
C GLN A 65 10.91 1.52 -2.84
N LEU A 66 11.54 2.18 -1.86
CA LEU A 66 11.96 3.57 -2.00
C LEU A 66 13.12 3.72 -2.99
N GLU A 67 14.07 2.78 -2.97
CA GLU A 67 15.17 2.72 -3.95
C GLU A 67 14.62 2.56 -5.38
N LYS A 68 13.68 1.62 -5.57
CA LYS A 68 13.03 1.39 -6.87
C LYS A 68 12.21 2.60 -7.34
N LEU A 69 11.50 3.27 -6.44
CA LEU A 69 10.66 4.43 -6.78
C LEU A 69 11.51 5.64 -7.21
N ASN A 70 12.67 5.83 -6.58
CA ASN A 70 13.51 7.02 -6.79
C ASN A 70 14.73 6.78 -7.69
N ASP A 71 14.89 5.56 -8.22
CA ASP A 71 16.07 5.15 -9.00
C ASP A 71 17.40 5.47 -8.29
N HIS A 72 17.48 5.11 -7.01
CA HIS A 72 18.59 5.44 -6.12
C HIS A 72 18.92 4.26 -5.19
N TYR A 73 20.17 4.17 -4.74
CA TYR A 73 20.60 3.15 -3.78
C TYR A 73 21.15 3.81 -2.51
N PHE A 74 20.55 3.50 -1.36
CA PHE A 74 20.98 4.06 -0.09
C PHE A 74 22.17 3.29 0.49
N MET A 75 23.17 4.04 0.95
CA MET A 75 24.18 3.51 1.86
C MET A 75 23.55 3.19 3.22
N PRO A 76 24.10 2.23 3.99
CA PRO A 76 23.52 1.83 5.29
C PRO A 76 23.29 3.00 6.26
N LYS A 77 24.25 3.93 6.35
CA LYS A 77 24.14 5.12 7.22
C LYS A 77 23.05 6.10 6.77
N GLU A 78 22.92 6.28 5.45
CA GLU A 78 21.91 7.16 4.87
C GLU A 78 20.51 6.60 5.14
N TRP A 79 20.35 5.29 4.95
CA TRP A 79 19.11 4.59 5.26
C TRP A 79 18.74 4.70 6.75
N ASP A 80 19.69 4.46 7.65
CA ASP A 80 19.44 4.57 9.10
C ASP A 80 19.03 6.00 9.50
N THR A 81 19.64 7.01 8.88
CA THR A 81 19.32 8.43 9.10
C THR A 81 17.93 8.76 8.58
N LEU A 82 17.64 8.41 7.32
CA LEU A 82 16.32 8.60 6.71
C LEU A 82 15.23 7.94 7.57
N TYR A 83 15.43 6.67 7.91
CA TYR A 83 14.46 5.89 8.65
C TYR A 83 14.20 6.47 10.05
N SER A 84 15.25 6.74 10.82
CA SER A 84 15.09 7.20 12.20
C SER A 84 14.64 8.64 12.35
N GLN A 85 15.00 9.53 11.41
CA GLN A 85 14.69 10.95 11.50
C GLN A 85 13.38 11.31 10.79
N PHE A 86 13.08 10.68 9.65
CA PHE A 86 11.97 11.09 8.77
C PHE A 86 10.84 10.07 8.70
N ILE A 87 11.09 8.76 8.76
CA ILE A 87 10.02 7.75 8.60
C ILE A 87 9.46 7.32 9.96
N ALA A 88 10.33 6.89 10.86
CA ALA A 88 10.01 6.27 12.14
C ALA A 88 10.65 7.04 13.30
N ASN A 89 10.50 8.37 13.28
CA ASN A 89 10.92 9.21 14.40
C ASN A 89 10.11 8.86 15.65
N LYS A 90 10.82 8.62 16.77
CA LYS A 90 10.22 8.22 18.05
C LYS A 90 9.34 9.31 18.67
N ASN A 91 9.54 10.56 18.27
CA ASN A 91 8.75 11.69 18.75
C ASN A 91 7.47 11.91 17.92
N ASP A 92 7.32 11.22 16.79
CA ASP A 92 6.14 11.36 15.93
C ASP A 92 4.96 10.53 16.42
N ASP A 93 3.82 11.19 16.56
CA ASP A 93 2.53 10.52 16.74
C ASP A 93 1.90 10.13 15.40
N TYR A 94 0.69 9.57 15.44
CA TYR A 94 -0.06 9.21 14.23
C TYR A 94 -0.39 10.43 13.36
N LYS A 95 -0.57 11.63 13.94
CA LYS A 95 -0.89 12.86 13.18
C LYS A 95 0.32 13.32 12.37
N ALA A 96 1.51 13.29 12.96
CA ALA A 96 2.75 13.60 12.25
C ALA A 96 2.96 12.64 11.06
N LYS A 97 2.64 11.35 11.22
CA LYS A 97 2.69 10.36 10.14
C LYS A 97 1.68 10.65 9.03
N THR A 98 0.43 10.98 9.38
CA THR A 98 -0.58 11.40 8.39
C THR A 98 -0.12 12.62 7.60
N ARG A 99 0.46 13.62 8.28
CA ARG A 99 0.95 14.84 7.64
C ARG A 99 2.06 14.55 6.62
N LYS A 100 3.00 13.65 6.93
CA LYS A 100 4.05 13.24 5.99
C LYS A 100 3.48 12.62 4.71
N ILE A 101 2.43 11.81 4.82
CA ILE A 101 1.83 11.19 3.63
C ILE A 101 1.03 12.20 2.81
N GLN A 102 0.32 13.13 3.46
CA GLN A 102 -0.64 14.02 2.80
C GLN A 102 -0.06 15.37 2.36
N GLU A 103 0.91 15.91 3.10
CA GLU A 103 1.43 17.27 2.91
C GLU A 103 2.92 17.31 2.55
N ASP A 104 3.74 16.41 3.10
CA ASP A 104 5.21 16.47 2.97
C ASP A 104 5.83 15.10 2.62
N PRO A 105 5.55 14.59 1.40
CA PRO A 105 6.03 13.26 0.98
C PRO A 105 7.47 13.25 0.47
N ILE A 106 8.12 14.43 0.33
CA ILE A 106 9.46 14.55 -0.25
C ILE A 106 10.46 14.83 0.87
N PHE A 107 11.37 13.88 1.10
CA PHE A 107 12.46 14.06 2.06
C PHE A 107 13.75 14.43 1.33
N ASN A 108 14.33 15.57 1.69
CA ASN A 108 15.64 15.96 1.20
C ASN A 108 16.72 15.31 2.05
N LEU A 109 17.56 14.50 1.41
CA LEU A 109 18.74 13.90 2.03
C LEU A 109 19.97 14.68 1.59
N THR A 110 20.71 15.21 2.56
CA THR A 110 22.03 15.77 2.29
C THR A 110 23.03 14.62 2.35
N LEU A 111 23.62 14.27 1.22
CA LEU A 111 24.69 13.28 1.12
C LEU A 111 25.98 13.92 1.67
N GLU A 112 26.67 13.26 2.60
CA GLU A 112 28.06 13.60 2.97
C GLU A 112 29.06 12.93 2.03
#